data_AF-A0AAJ7PB37-F1
#
_entry.id   AF-A0AAJ7PB37-F1
#
_cell.length_a   1.000
_cell.length_b   1.000
_cell.length_c   1.000
_cell.angle_alpha   90.00
_cell.angle_beta   90.00
_cell.angle_gamma   90.00
#
_symmetry.space_group_name_H-M   'P 1'
#
loop_
_entity.id
_entity.type
_entity.pdbx_description
1 polymer ?
#
loop_
_entity_poly.entity_id
_entity_poly.type
_entity_poly.pdbx_seq_one_letter_code
_entity_poly.pdbx_strand_id
1 'polypeptide(L)'
;MRQRITYARAAAGPSLPVNPLRREDLEIPEFLKTTFRGERFVHYDSGVGDVNRIIVFATAKNLELLKMSPEWFVDGTFKIARGKTVPVVYSLLPAKNAQTYRRLLQILLDAIDGFHPDAIHIDFELAMIRELEKVFPAAGILGCSFHFCQCIWRRVQNDSELRANYLRDADFALGLRMFPALSYVPVDQVRDLFATLTDSDFVRTNEALLTDFINYFESQWVGWNRNPPTMKVEWWNVHSSTLNSMGRTNNEVEGWHSAFARRVGSSHPSVFKLLEHLKVEQGKVEFIASNSLAQGIGTTSKKKYRDRQARIYALVSTYEARDSLQFLRAIAHNITF
;
A
#
# COMPACT_ATOMS: atom_id res chain seq x y z
N MET A 1 19.58 22.07 -35.36
CA MET A 1 18.27 22.76 -35.46
C MET A 1 17.26 21.95 -34.65
N ARG A 2 17.06 22.30 -33.36
CA ARG A 2 16.21 21.54 -32.43
C ARG A 2 14.76 22.03 -32.58
N GLN A 3 13.89 21.21 -33.16
CA GLN A 3 12.45 21.48 -33.18
C GLN A 3 11.92 21.49 -31.74
N ARG A 4 11.62 22.69 -31.23
CA ARG A 4 10.78 22.90 -30.05
C ARG A 4 9.40 22.36 -30.39
N ILE A 5 9.01 21.26 -29.74
CA ILE A 5 7.61 20.83 -29.70
C ILE A 5 6.88 21.82 -28.80
N THR A 6 6.33 22.86 -29.43
CA THR A 6 5.37 23.76 -28.81
C THR A 6 4.08 22.94 -28.65
N TYR A 7 3.73 22.58 -27.42
CA TYR A 7 2.37 22.13 -27.12
C TYR A 7 1.44 23.30 -27.44
N ALA A 8 0.85 23.26 -28.64
CA ALA A 8 -0.25 24.12 -28.99
C ALA A 8 -1.35 23.92 -27.94
N ARG A 9 -1.83 25.04 -27.40
CA ARG A 9 -3.11 25.12 -26.69
C ARG A 9 -4.20 24.68 -27.68
N ALA A 10 -4.40 23.37 -27.82
CA ALA A 10 -5.59 22.83 -28.45
C ALA A 10 -6.77 23.16 -27.53
N ALA A 11 -7.72 23.92 -28.08
CA ALA A 11 -9.05 24.25 -27.56
C ALA A 11 -9.18 24.23 -26.03
N ALA A 12 -9.27 25.40 -25.39
CA ALA A 12 -9.74 25.49 -24.02
C ALA A 12 -11.05 24.71 -23.94
N GLY A 13 -11.04 23.57 -23.23
CA GLY A 13 -12.24 22.80 -22.96
C GLY A 13 -13.29 23.69 -22.27
N PRO A 14 -14.54 23.21 -22.14
CA PRO A 14 -15.53 23.93 -21.36
C PRO A 14 -14.95 24.32 -19.99
N SER A 15 -15.16 25.57 -19.58
CA SER A 15 -14.69 26.08 -18.28
C SER A 15 -15.13 25.14 -17.16
N LEU A 16 -14.20 24.74 -16.29
CA LEU A 16 -14.54 23.89 -15.16
C LEU A 16 -15.60 24.58 -14.28
N PRO A 17 -16.58 23.84 -13.76
CA PRO A 17 -17.55 24.40 -12.83
C PRO A 17 -16.90 24.88 -11.53
N VAL A 18 -17.63 25.70 -10.78
CA VAL A 18 -17.23 26.11 -9.43
C VAL A 18 -17.26 24.90 -8.51
N ASN A 19 -16.20 24.74 -7.70
CA ASN A 19 -16.11 23.62 -6.77
C ASN A 19 -17.31 23.63 -5.80
N PRO A 20 -18.01 22.50 -5.61
CA PRO A 20 -19.13 22.45 -4.68
C PRO A 20 -18.64 22.64 -3.25
N LEU A 21 -19.51 23.15 -2.38
CA LEU A 21 -19.23 23.30 -0.95
C LEU A 21 -19.35 21.96 -0.21
N ARG A 22 -20.24 21.07 -0.68
CA ARG A 22 -20.49 19.76 -0.08
C ARG A 22 -20.36 18.66 -1.14
N ARG A 23 -20.06 17.43 -0.70
CA ARG A 23 -19.83 16.30 -1.61
C ARG A 23 -21.13 15.87 -2.31
N GLU A 24 -22.22 15.88 -1.57
CA GLU A 24 -23.55 15.55 -2.07
C GLU A 24 -23.99 16.47 -3.21
N ASP A 25 -23.46 17.69 -3.30
CA ASP A 25 -23.79 18.68 -4.35
C ASP A 25 -22.93 18.55 -5.61
N LEU A 26 -21.99 17.59 -5.65
CA LEU A 26 -21.07 17.44 -6.79
C LEU A 26 -21.79 16.98 -8.06
N GLU A 27 -21.97 17.88 -9.01
CA GLU A 27 -22.41 17.50 -10.35
C GLU A 27 -21.20 17.29 -11.26
N ILE A 28 -20.93 16.04 -11.64
CA ILE A 28 -19.84 15.72 -12.57
C ILE A 28 -20.32 16.04 -14.00
N PRO A 29 -19.62 16.91 -14.76
CA PRO A 29 -19.92 17.15 -16.16
C PRO A 29 -19.81 15.90 -17.03
N GLU A 30 -20.66 15.76 -18.04
CA GLU A 30 -20.68 14.59 -18.94
C GLU A 30 -19.30 14.28 -19.57
N PHE A 31 -18.55 15.32 -19.95
CA PHE A 31 -17.22 15.14 -20.54
C PHE A 31 -16.18 14.56 -19.56
N LEU A 32 -16.44 14.59 -18.25
CA LEU A 32 -15.62 13.96 -17.20
C LEU A 32 -16.13 12.58 -16.78
N LYS A 33 -17.35 12.19 -17.19
CA LYS A 33 -17.88 10.84 -16.94
C LYS A 33 -17.34 9.78 -17.88
N THR A 34 -16.66 10.18 -18.95
CA THR A 34 -16.12 9.30 -20.00
C THR A 34 -14.61 9.45 -20.16
N THR A 35 -13.94 8.44 -20.73
CA THR A 35 -12.51 8.52 -21.11
C THR A 35 -12.31 9.40 -22.36
N PHE A 36 -11.07 9.58 -22.82
CA PHE A 36 -10.81 10.26 -24.10
C PHE A 36 -11.27 9.45 -25.32
N ARG A 37 -11.61 8.16 -25.13
CA ARG A 37 -12.17 7.29 -26.17
C ARG A 37 -13.70 7.22 -26.13
N GLY A 38 -14.35 7.95 -25.22
CA GLY A 38 -15.80 7.93 -25.04
C GLY A 38 -16.33 6.74 -24.24
N GLU A 39 -15.47 5.93 -23.63
CA GLU A 39 -15.89 4.85 -22.74
C GLU A 39 -16.38 5.40 -21.40
N ARG A 40 -17.39 4.76 -20.79
CA ARG A 40 -17.84 5.12 -19.44
C ARG A 40 -16.68 4.96 -18.45
N PHE A 41 -16.39 6.01 -17.69
CA PHE A 41 -15.32 6.05 -16.70
C PHE A 41 -15.83 6.22 -15.28
N VAL A 42 -16.91 6.98 -15.05
CA VAL A 42 -17.65 6.90 -13.79
C VAL A 42 -18.42 5.59 -13.80
N HIS A 43 -17.87 4.59 -13.12
CA HIS A 43 -18.46 3.26 -13.03
C HIS A 43 -19.67 3.25 -12.11
N TYR A 44 -19.51 3.85 -10.95
CA TYR A 44 -20.55 3.95 -9.92
C TYR A 44 -20.56 5.35 -9.32
N ASP A 45 -21.74 5.86 -9.05
CA ASP A 45 -21.97 7.10 -8.30
C ASP A 45 -23.28 6.91 -7.53
N SER A 46 -23.23 6.98 -6.19
CA SER A 46 -24.44 6.82 -5.37
C SER A 46 -25.40 8.02 -5.49
N GLY A 47 -24.98 9.10 -6.16
CA GLY A 47 -25.85 10.16 -6.63
C GLY A 47 -25.78 11.46 -5.84
N VAL A 48 -26.27 12.52 -6.48
CA VAL A 48 -26.44 13.84 -5.86
C VAL A 48 -27.45 13.74 -4.71
N GLY A 49 -27.13 14.36 -3.57
CA GLY A 49 -27.93 14.28 -2.35
C GLY A 49 -27.53 13.18 -1.36
N ASP A 50 -26.68 12.21 -1.74
CA ASP A 50 -26.14 11.24 -0.78
C ASP A 50 -25.05 11.89 0.09
N VAL A 51 -25.33 12.14 1.37
CA VAL A 51 -24.35 12.69 2.32
C VAL A 51 -23.11 11.79 2.50
N ASN A 52 -23.28 10.49 2.24
CA ASN A 52 -22.22 9.49 2.26
C ASN A 52 -21.82 9.07 0.84
N ARG A 53 -21.88 10.01 -0.13
CA ARG A 53 -21.66 9.71 -1.54
C ARG A 53 -20.33 9.02 -1.83
N ILE A 54 -20.41 7.90 -2.55
CA ILE A 54 -19.26 7.17 -3.08
C ILE A 54 -19.27 7.28 -4.60
N ILE A 55 -18.12 7.63 -5.17
CA ILE A 55 -17.94 7.69 -6.62
C ILE A 55 -16.76 6.80 -6.99
N VAL A 56 -16.98 5.84 -7.88
CA VAL A 56 -15.97 4.89 -8.35
C VAL A 56 -15.71 5.15 -9.83
N PHE A 57 -14.43 5.29 -10.17
CA PHE A 57 -13.96 5.48 -11.53
C PHE A 57 -13.23 4.23 -12.00
N ALA A 58 -13.76 3.59 -13.04
CA ALA A 58 -13.19 2.44 -13.72
C ALA A 58 -13.91 2.26 -15.06
N THR A 59 -13.20 1.80 -16.09
CA THR A 59 -13.86 1.29 -17.30
C THR A 59 -14.18 -0.20 -17.15
N ALA A 60 -15.04 -0.76 -18.01
CA ALA A 60 -15.28 -2.20 -18.03
C ALA A 60 -13.96 -2.98 -18.21
N LYS A 61 -13.07 -2.50 -19.08
CA LYS A 61 -11.74 -3.08 -19.28
C LYS A 61 -10.86 -3.01 -18.03
N ASN A 62 -10.99 -1.97 -17.21
CA ASN A 62 -10.29 -1.92 -15.93
C ASN A 62 -10.76 -3.01 -14.97
N LEU A 63 -12.06 -3.27 -14.90
CA LEU A 63 -12.63 -4.31 -14.04
C LEU A 63 -12.26 -5.71 -14.54
N GLU A 64 -12.18 -5.92 -15.85
CA GLU A 64 -11.64 -7.16 -16.41
C GLU A 64 -10.16 -7.35 -16.04
N LEU A 65 -9.33 -6.30 -16.14
CA LEU A 65 -7.93 -6.37 -15.69
C LEU A 65 -7.83 -6.68 -14.20
N LEU A 66 -8.74 -6.14 -13.40
CA LEU A 66 -8.83 -6.41 -11.96
C LEU A 66 -9.12 -7.89 -11.68
N LYS A 67 -10.09 -8.49 -12.39
CA LYS A 67 -10.43 -9.92 -12.34
C LYS A 67 -9.31 -10.83 -12.84
N MET A 68 -8.52 -10.38 -13.82
CA MET A 68 -7.39 -11.16 -14.36
C MET A 68 -6.14 -11.10 -13.47
N SER A 69 -6.16 -10.30 -12.40
CA SER A 69 -5.00 -10.05 -11.54
C SER A 69 -5.13 -10.81 -10.22
N PRO A 70 -4.25 -11.81 -9.95
CA PRO A 70 -4.30 -12.57 -8.70
C PRO A 70 -3.85 -11.74 -7.49
N GLU A 71 -3.00 -10.73 -7.71
CA GLU A 71 -2.46 -9.88 -6.66
C GLU A 71 -2.97 -8.45 -6.80
N TRP A 72 -3.51 -7.93 -5.70
CA TRP A 72 -4.19 -6.67 -5.58
C TRP A 72 -3.36 -5.71 -4.73
N PHE A 73 -3.11 -4.48 -5.17
CA PHE A 73 -2.59 -3.41 -4.31
C PHE A 73 -3.72 -2.43 -3.95
N VAL A 74 -3.82 -2.11 -2.66
CA VAL A 74 -4.82 -1.20 -2.13
C VAL A 74 -4.08 -0.17 -1.30
N ASP A 75 -4.21 1.08 -1.72
CA ASP A 75 -3.77 2.25 -0.96
C ASP A 75 -5.03 3.11 -0.72
N GLY A 76 -4.94 4.20 0.06
CA GLY A 76 -5.96 5.25 0.18
C GLY A 76 -6.44 5.83 -1.16
N THR A 77 -5.91 5.35 -2.28
CA THR A 77 -6.49 5.36 -3.62
C THR A 77 -6.31 3.95 -4.24
N PHE A 78 -7.38 3.19 -4.51
CA PHE A 78 -7.36 1.80 -5.04
C PHE A 78 -6.49 1.64 -6.30
N LYS A 79 -5.64 0.58 -6.48
CA LYS A 79 -4.84 0.35 -7.73
C LYS A 79 -4.28 -1.08 -7.89
N ILE A 80 -4.58 -1.84 -8.97
CA ILE A 80 -4.19 -3.26 -9.06
C ILE A 80 -3.56 -3.68 -10.40
N ALA A 81 -2.64 -4.68 -10.35
CA ALA A 81 -1.52 -4.94 -11.26
C ALA A 81 -1.51 -6.32 -11.95
N ARG A 82 -0.90 -6.37 -13.16
CA ARG A 82 0.07 -7.42 -13.54
C ARG A 82 1.32 -6.81 -14.18
N GLY A 83 2.45 -7.03 -13.52
CA GLY A 83 3.85 -6.79 -13.92
C GLY A 83 4.31 -5.32 -14.16
N LYS A 84 3.38 -4.38 -14.33
CA LYS A 84 3.54 -2.96 -13.95
C LYS A 84 2.35 -2.60 -13.08
N THR A 85 2.56 -1.99 -11.92
CA THR A 85 1.44 -1.52 -11.11
C THR A 85 0.76 -0.35 -11.80
N VAL A 86 -0.45 -0.59 -12.30
CA VAL A 86 -1.29 0.42 -12.94
C VAL A 86 -2.57 0.63 -12.13
N PRO A 87 -3.00 1.89 -11.95
CA PRO A 87 -4.27 2.16 -11.31
C PRO A 87 -5.44 1.82 -12.24
N VAL A 88 -6.29 0.88 -11.84
CA VAL A 88 -7.46 0.46 -12.63
C VAL A 88 -8.78 0.90 -12.02
N VAL A 89 -8.82 1.17 -10.73
CA VAL A 89 -10.01 1.69 -10.02
C VAL A 89 -9.58 2.96 -9.30
N TYR A 90 -10.45 3.94 -9.18
CA TYR A 90 -10.26 5.07 -8.26
C TYR A 90 -11.56 5.30 -7.51
N SER A 91 -11.51 5.77 -6.28
CA SER A 91 -12.72 6.08 -5.52
C SER A 91 -12.62 7.38 -4.74
N LEU A 92 -13.68 8.17 -4.77
CA LEU A 92 -13.89 9.29 -3.86
C LEU A 92 -14.81 8.84 -2.74
N LEU A 93 -14.31 8.90 -1.51
CA LEU A 93 -14.99 8.35 -0.34
C LEU A 93 -15.42 9.44 0.64
N PRO A 94 -16.52 9.23 1.37
CA PRO A 94 -17.00 10.18 2.37
C PRO A 94 -16.10 10.32 3.58
N ALA A 95 -15.55 9.20 4.05
CA ALA A 95 -14.72 9.11 5.24
C ALA A 95 -13.80 7.89 5.18
N LYS A 96 -12.77 7.90 6.03
CA LYS A 96 -11.86 6.77 6.25
C LYS A 96 -12.35 5.94 7.45
N ASN A 97 -13.40 5.15 7.25
CA ASN A 97 -13.99 4.32 8.31
C ASN A 97 -14.58 3.02 7.77
N ALA A 98 -14.81 2.05 8.67
CA ALA A 98 -15.27 0.71 8.32
C ALA A 98 -16.60 0.70 7.54
N GLN A 99 -17.55 1.55 7.89
CA GLN A 99 -18.85 1.61 7.20
C GLN A 99 -18.68 2.05 5.73
N THR A 100 -17.81 3.03 5.49
CA THR A 100 -17.53 3.54 4.15
C THR A 100 -16.80 2.50 3.31
N TYR A 101 -15.79 1.85 3.89
CA TYR A 101 -15.05 0.78 3.22
C TYR A 101 -15.93 -0.41 2.88
N ARG A 102 -16.82 -0.83 3.78
CA ARG A 102 -17.78 -1.89 3.50
C ARG A 102 -18.66 -1.60 2.29
N ARG A 103 -19.25 -0.39 2.22
CA ARG A 103 -20.07 0.02 1.07
C ARG A 103 -19.26 -0.03 -0.22
N LEU A 104 -18.05 0.51 -0.21
CA LEU A 104 -17.18 0.52 -1.38
C LEU A 104 -16.77 -0.89 -1.82
N LEU A 105 -16.36 -1.75 -0.88
CA LEU A 105 -15.93 -3.10 -1.19
C LEU A 105 -17.10 -3.93 -1.74
N GLN A 106 -18.34 -3.70 -1.26
CA GLN A 106 -19.53 -4.31 -1.87
C GLN A 106 -19.76 -3.83 -3.30
N ILE A 107 -19.68 -2.51 -3.54
CA ILE A 107 -19.78 -1.95 -4.91
C ILE A 107 -18.75 -2.59 -5.85
N LEU A 108 -17.51 -2.77 -5.37
CA LEU A 108 -16.45 -3.39 -6.16
C LEU A 108 -16.67 -4.89 -6.36
N LEU A 109 -17.13 -5.62 -5.34
CA LEU A 109 -17.44 -7.05 -5.43
C LEU A 109 -18.54 -7.32 -6.45
N ASP A 110 -19.59 -6.50 -6.46
CA ASP A 110 -20.67 -6.56 -7.44
C ASP A 110 -20.14 -6.24 -8.85
N ALA A 111 -19.27 -5.22 -8.97
CA ALA A 111 -18.68 -4.80 -10.23
C ALA A 111 -17.73 -5.82 -10.88
N ILE A 112 -17.23 -6.78 -10.11
CA ILE A 112 -16.32 -7.84 -10.56
C ILE A 112 -16.98 -9.22 -10.52
N ASP A 113 -18.31 -9.27 -10.51
CA ASP A 113 -19.09 -10.52 -10.57
C ASP A 113 -18.72 -11.51 -9.44
N GLY A 114 -18.38 -10.99 -8.25
CA GLY A 114 -17.99 -11.82 -7.10
C GLY A 114 -16.60 -12.47 -7.23
N PHE A 115 -15.70 -11.96 -8.09
CA PHE A 115 -14.32 -12.43 -8.18
C PHE A 115 -13.52 -12.18 -6.89
N HIS A 116 -12.67 -13.14 -6.51
CA HIS A 116 -11.79 -13.05 -5.34
C HIS A 116 -10.31 -13.13 -5.78
N PRO A 117 -9.46 -12.19 -5.35
CA PRO A 117 -8.02 -12.28 -5.58
C PRO A 117 -7.36 -13.32 -4.67
N ASP A 118 -6.13 -13.73 -5.03
CA ASP A 118 -5.30 -14.60 -4.20
C ASP A 118 -4.65 -13.81 -3.06
N ALA A 119 -4.23 -12.57 -3.32
CA ALA A 119 -3.61 -11.72 -2.32
C ALA A 119 -3.92 -10.23 -2.49
N ILE A 120 -4.00 -9.51 -1.37
CA ILE A 120 -4.26 -8.07 -1.30
C ILE A 120 -3.17 -7.40 -0.48
N HIS A 121 -2.27 -6.69 -1.16
CA HIS A 121 -1.27 -5.81 -0.61
C HIS A 121 -1.89 -4.51 -0.13
N ILE A 122 -1.73 -4.17 1.14
CA ILE A 122 -2.32 -2.97 1.72
C ILE A 122 -1.43 -2.31 2.78
N ASP A 123 -1.70 -1.03 3.01
CA ASP A 123 -1.16 -0.27 4.13
C ASP A 123 -1.83 -0.61 5.47
N PHE A 124 -1.25 -0.14 6.57
CA PHE A 124 -1.68 -0.49 7.93
C PHE A 124 -2.90 0.31 8.43
N GLU A 125 -3.93 0.46 7.61
CA GLU A 125 -5.21 1.02 8.04
C GLU A 125 -6.15 -0.08 8.52
N LEU A 126 -6.24 -0.24 9.85
CA LEU A 126 -6.96 -1.34 10.51
C LEU A 126 -8.42 -1.48 10.06
N ALA A 127 -9.14 -0.37 9.89
CA ALA A 127 -10.53 -0.39 9.46
C ALA A 127 -10.69 -0.99 8.05
N MET A 128 -9.78 -0.65 7.13
CA MET A 128 -9.81 -1.16 5.76
C MET A 128 -9.41 -2.64 5.72
N ILE A 129 -8.32 -3.01 6.42
CA ILE A 129 -7.87 -4.41 6.53
C ILE A 129 -8.99 -5.32 7.03
N ARG A 130 -9.69 -4.92 8.10
CA ARG A 130 -10.79 -5.71 8.67
C ARG A 130 -11.97 -5.88 7.72
N GLU A 131 -12.27 -4.89 6.88
CA GLU A 131 -13.36 -5.01 5.91
C GLU A 131 -12.92 -5.83 4.68
N LEU A 132 -11.67 -5.71 4.24
CA LEU A 132 -11.11 -6.57 3.19
C LEU A 132 -11.11 -8.04 3.60
N GLU A 133 -10.69 -8.37 4.82
CA GLU A 133 -10.69 -9.75 5.31
C GLU A 133 -12.12 -10.34 5.38
N LYS A 134 -13.14 -9.51 5.64
CA LYS A 134 -14.55 -9.96 5.63
C LYS A 134 -15.07 -10.19 4.22
N VAL A 135 -14.73 -9.32 3.27
CA VAL A 135 -15.24 -9.37 1.89
C VAL A 135 -14.48 -10.41 1.07
N PHE A 136 -13.17 -10.55 1.29
CA PHE A 136 -12.29 -11.48 0.58
C PHE A 136 -11.60 -12.44 1.57
N PRO A 137 -12.33 -13.32 2.27
CA PRO A 137 -11.77 -14.17 3.32
C PRO A 137 -10.75 -15.21 2.83
N ALA A 138 -10.77 -15.53 1.54
CA ALA A 138 -9.82 -16.44 0.92
C ALA A 138 -8.51 -15.74 0.47
N ALA A 139 -8.51 -14.42 0.39
CA ALA A 139 -7.36 -13.66 -0.07
C ALA A 139 -6.35 -13.46 1.08
N GLY A 140 -5.06 -13.66 0.79
CA GLY A 140 -3.99 -13.29 1.71
C GLY A 140 -3.92 -11.77 1.87
N ILE A 141 -4.18 -11.24 3.06
CA ILE A 141 -3.99 -9.82 3.35
C ILE A 141 -2.52 -9.57 3.70
N LEU A 142 -1.80 -8.87 2.82
CA LEU A 142 -0.37 -8.68 2.90
C LEU A 142 -0.03 -7.21 3.16
N GLY A 143 0.48 -6.92 4.34
CA GLY A 143 0.93 -5.59 4.72
C GLY A 143 2.22 -5.21 4.00
N CYS A 144 2.29 -3.96 3.54
CA CYS A 144 3.51 -3.43 2.93
C CYS A 144 4.65 -3.35 3.96
N SER A 145 5.74 -4.10 3.77
CA SER A 145 6.86 -4.17 4.73
C SER A 145 7.53 -2.81 4.96
N PHE A 146 7.47 -1.92 3.97
CA PHE A 146 7.95 -0.54 4.09
C PHE A 146 7.07 0.26 5.06
N HIS A 147 5.74 0.18 4.92
CA HIS A 147 4.81 0.85 5.83
C HIS A 147 4.84 0.26 7.24
N PHE A 148 5.13 -1.04 7.38
CA PHE A 148 5.37 -1.67 8.68
C PHE A 148 6.57 -1.03 9.38
N CYS A 149 7.71 -0.95 8.67
CA CYS A 149 8.91 -0.27 9.17
C CYS A 149 8.63 1.20 9.51
N GLN A 150 7.85 1.91 8.69
CA GLN A 150 7.46 3.30 9.00
C GLN A 150 6.58 3.44 10.24
N CYS A 151 5.70 2.48 10.53
CA CYS A 151 4.90 2.52 11.77
C CYS A 151 5.81 2.45 12.99
N ILE A 152 6.78 1.54 12.97
CA ILE A 152 7.77 1.36 14.03
C ILE A 152 8.67 2.59 14.13
N TRP A 153 9.13 3.13 13.00
CA TRP A 153 9.94 4.34 12.99
C TRP A 153 9.21 5.54 13.58
N ARG A 154 7.92 5.74 13.26
CA ARG A 154 7.10 6.79 13.88
C ARG A 154 7.03 6.65 15.40
N ARG A 155 6.95 5.41 15.92
CA ARG A 155 7.02 5.17 17.37
C ARG A 155 8.37 5.59 17.94
N VAL A 156 9.47 5.23 17.28
CA VAL A 156 10.84 5.63 17.69
C VAL A 156 11.00 7.15 17.63
N GLN A 157 10.47 7.83 16.61
CA GLN A 157 10.57 9.28 16.45
C GLN A 157 9.80 10.08 17.51
N ASN A 158 8.71 9.52 18.03
CA ASN A 158 7.89 10.14 19.07
C ASN A 158 8.54 10.11 20.45
N ASP A 159 9.64 9.37 20.60
CA ASP A 159 10.47 9.33 21.80
C ASP A 159 11.83 9.97 21.48
N SER A 160 12.13 11.09 22.12
CA SER A 160 13.35 11.85 21.85
C SER A 160 14.63 11.09 22.19
N GLU A 161 14.59 10.26 23.23
CA GLU A 161 15.75 9.52 23.70
C GLU A 161 16.01 8.29 22.82
N LEU A 162 14.95 7.54 22.47
CA LEU A 162 15.06 6.44 21.50
C LEU A 162 15.58 6.94 20.16
N ARG A 163 15.03 8.05 19.66
CA ARG A 163 15.49 8.66 18.41
C ARG A 163 16.94 9.11 18.50
N ALA A 164 17.35 9.74 19.60
CA ALA A 164 18.73 10.22 19.76
C ALA A 164 19.73 9.05 19.77
N ASN A 165 19.43 7.97 20.50
CA ASN A 165 20.27 6.77 20.54
C ASN A 165 20.33 6.09 19.17
N TYR A 166 19.19 5.93 18.50
CA TYR A 166 19.15 5.37 17.14
C TYR A 166 20.04 6.15 16.15
N LEU A 167 20.10 7.49 16.26
CA LEU A 167 20.90 8.31 15.34
C LEU A 167 22.40 8.33 15.67
N ARG A 168 22.79 8.04 16.92
CA ARG A 168 24.17 8.16 17.40
C ARG A 168 24.91 6.84 17.51
N ASP A 169 24.17 5.75 17.76
CA ASP A 169 24.72 4.43 18.00
C ASP A 169 24.21 3.43 16.94
N ALA A 170 25.13 2.94 16.12
CA ALA A 170 24.83 2.02 15.05
C ALA A 170 24.41 0.62 15.55
N ASP A 171 24.94 0.18 16.69
CA ASP A 171 24.56 -1.10 17.30
C ASP A 171 23.19 -1.01 17.96
N PHE A 172 22.89 0.12 18.62
CA PHE A 172 21.54 0.39 19.13
C PHE A 172 20.52 0.45 17.99
N ALA A 173 20.85 1.14 16.90
CA ALA A 173 20.01 1.20 15.70
C ALA A 173 19.80 -0.17 15.05
N LEU A 174 20.81 -1.04 15.10
CA LEU A 174 20.70 -2.39 14.60
C LEU A 174 19.82 -3.26 15.52
N GLY A 175 19.98 -3.15 16.84
CA GLY A 175 19.13 -3.82 17.83
C GLY A 175 17.65 -3.44 17.68
N LEU A 176 17.33 -2.15 17.53
CA LEU A 176 15.96 -1.70 17.25
C LEU A 176 15.41 -2.25 15.92
N ARG A 177 16.27 -2.45 14.91
CA ARG A 177 15.86 -3.06 13.62
C ARG A 177 15.64 -4.57 13.69
N MET A 178 15.98 -5.24 14.79
CA MET A 178 15.62 -6.65 14.99
C MET A 178 14.13 -6.85 15.23
N PHE A 179 13.42 -5.83 15.75
CA PHE A 179 11.96 -5.89 15.92
C PHE A 179 11.20 -5.97 14.59
N PRO A 180 11.40 -5.07 13.59
CA PRO A 180 10.79 -5.26 12.26
C PRO A 180 11.32 -6.51 11.54
N ALA A 181 12.51 -7.02 11.88
CA ALA A 181 13.04 -8.25 11.31
C ALA A 181 12.20 -9.50 11.66
N LEU A 182 11.41 -9.45 12.73
CA LEU A 182 10.44 -10.50 13.07
C LEU A 182 9.43 -10.78 11.94
N SER A 183 9.21 -9.82 11.03
CA SER A 183 8.35 -10.03 9.86
C SER A 183 8.87 -11.09 8.90
N TYR A 184 10.14 -11.49 9.02
CA TYR A 184 10.78 -12.51 8.21
C TYR A 184 10.88 -13.87 8.91
N VAL A 185 10.24 -14.04 10.07
CA VAL A 185 10.20 -15.29 10.83
C VAL A 185 8.93 -16.06 10.44
N PRO A 186 8.90 -17.41 10.41
CA PRO A 186 7.67 -18.17 10.29
C PRO A 186 6.61 -17.68 11.29
N VAL A 187 5.36 -17.52 10.84
CA VAL A 187 4.27 -16.89 11.61
C VAL A 187 4.09 -17.54 12.99
N ASP A 188 4.19 -18.85 13.05
CA ASP A 188 4.07 -19.68 14.24
C ASP A 188 5.23 -19.51 15.23
N GLN A 189 6.40 -19.08 14.77
CA GLN A 189 7.60 -18.87 15.58
C GLN A 189 7.83 -17.41 16.00
N VAL A 190 7.03 -16.46 15.49
CA VAL A 190 7.18 -15.02 15.77
C VAL A 190 7.15 -14.72 17.27
N ARG A 191 6.25 -15.35 18.02
CA ARG A 191 6.09 -15.09 19.46
C ARG A 191 7.29 -15.56 20.27
N ASP A 192 7.78 -16.76 19.98
CA ASP A 192 8.93 -17.34 20.67
C ASP A 192 10.22 -16.55 20.37
N LEU A 193 10.39 -16.12 19.12
CA LEU A 193 11.52 -15.26 18.74
C LEU A 193 11.41 -13.85 19.32
N PHE A 194 10.20 -13.32 19.47
CA PHE A 194 9.99 -12.05 20.17
C PHE A 194 10.41 -12.16 21.64
N ALA A 195 10.00 -13.23 22.35
CA ALA A 195 10.43 -13.49 23.72
C ALA A 195 11.96 -13.63 23.84
N THR A 196 12.58 -14.37 22.91
CA THR A 196 14.05 -14.50 22.84
C THR A 196 14.73 -13.15 22.62
N LEU A 197 14.15 -12.26 21.79
CA LEU A 197 14.67 -10.92 21.57
C LEU A 197 14.53 -10.04 22.82
N THR A 198 13.39 -10.12 23.53
CA THR A 198 13.18 -9.34 24.76
C THR A 198 14.08 -9.78 25.92
N ASP A 199 14.54 -11.03 25.93
CA ASP A 199 15.48 -11.54 26.95
C ASP A 199 16.96 -11.30 26.60
N SER A 200 17.24 -10.76 25.41
CA SER A 200 18.60 -10.54 24.91
C SER A 200 19.36 -9.47 25.69
N ASP A 201 20.70 -9.55 25.66
CA ASP A 201 21.59 -8.57 26.30
C ASP A 201 21.29 -7.13 25.85
N PHE A 202 20.96 -6.94 24.56
CA PHE A 202 20.57 -5.64 24.02
C PHE A 202 19.38 -5.04 24.76
N VAL A 203 18.34 -5.83 25.01
CA VAL A 203 17.14 -5.34 25.71
C VAL A 203 17.42 -5.15 27.19
N ARG A 204 18.10 -6.10 27.86
CA ARG A 204 18.43 -5.97 29.29
C ARG A 204 19.29 -4.74 29.60
N THR A 205 20.29 -4.43 28.77
CA THR A 205 21.14 -3.25 28.96
C THR A 205 20.40 -1.93 28.68
N ASN A 206 19.30 -1.97 27.93
CA ASN A 206 18.52 -0.79 27.56
C ASN A 206 17.07 -0.84 28.09
N GLU A 207 16.80 -1.62 29.15
CA GLU A 207 15.45 -1.96 29.61
C GLU A 207 14.59 -0.73 29.88
N ALA A 208 15.13 0.22 30.66
CA ALA A 208 14.44 1.45 31.02
C ALA A 208 14.02 2.28 29.79
N LEU A 209 14.84 2.27 28.74
CA LEU A 209 14.60 3.00 27.50
C LEU A 209 13.65 2.25 26.55
N LEU A 210 13.73 0.92 26.51
CA LEU A 210 12.97 0.10 25.56
C LEU A 210 11.61 -0.36 26.07
N THR A 211 11.31 -0.26 27.36
CA THR A 211 10.07 -0.77 27.97
C THR A 211 8.82 -0.28 27.23
N ASP A 212 8.67 1.04 27.03
CA ASP A 212 7.50 1.61 26.37
C ASP A 212 7.42 1.28 24.87
N PHE A 213 8.56 1.06 24.24
CA PHE A 213 8.64 0.62 22.85
C PHE A 213 8.22 -0.84 22.71
N ILE A 214 8.70 -1.72 23.60
CA ILE A 214 8.38 -3.15 23.62
C ILE A 214 6.90 -3.36 23.94
N ASN A 215 6.35 -2.65 24.93
CA ASN A 215 4.91 -2.70 25.26
C ASN A 215 4.02 -2.28 24.08
N TYR A 216 4.45 -1.23 23.36
CA TYR A 216 3.80 -0.84 22.10
C TYR A 216 3.91 -1.97 21.06
N PHE A 217 5.11 -2.52 20.87
CA PHE A 217 5.34 -3.50 19.82
C PHE A 217 4.54 -4.79 20.08
N GLU A 218 4.54 -5.27 21.32
CA GLU A 218 3.80 -6.43 21.77
C GLU A 218 2.29 -6.22 21.55
N SER A 219 1.71 -5.14 22.10
CA SER A 219 0.26 -4.88 21.98
C SER A 219 -0.22 -4.64 20.54
N GLN A 220 0.61 -4.02 19.70
CA GLN A 220 0.23 -3.70 18.33
C GLN A 220 0.44 -4.87 17.37
N TRP A 221 1.53 -5.63 17.49
CA TRP A 221 2.00 -6.53 16.43
C TRP A 221 2.07 -8.01 16.84
N VAL A 222 2.38 -8.35 18.09
CA VAL A 222 2.66 -9.74 18.52
C VAL A 222 1.51 -10.35 19.33
N GLY A 223 0.94 -9.56 20.23
CA GLY A 223 -0.05 -9.95 21.24
C GLY A 223 0.60 -10.56 22.48
N TRP A 224 -0.20 -10.70 23.53
CA TRP A 224 0.24 -11.26 24.81
C TRP A 224 -0.77 -12.26 25.35
N ASN A 225 -0.36 -13.50 25.61
CA ASN A 225 -1.22 -14.56 26.15
C ASN A 225 -2.56 -14.70 25.38
N ARG A 226 -3.68 -14.39 26.05
CA ARG A 226 -5.04 -14.43 25.50
C ARG A 226 -5.46 -13.13 24.81
N ASN A 227 -4.65 -12.09 24.86
CA ASN A 227 -4.90 -10.80 24.21
C ASN A 227 -4.26 -10.80 22.81
N PRO A 228 -5.05 -10.88 21.74
CA PRO A 228 -4.51 -10.81 20.39
C PRO A 228 -3.95 -9.41 20.10
N PRO A 229 -2.97 -9.29 19.18
CA PRO A 229 -2.47 -7.99 18.77
C PRO A 229 -3.56 -7.18 18.04
N THR A 230 -3.38 -5.86 18.01
CA THR A 230 -4.23 -4.96 17.21
C THR A 230 -4.16 -5.31 15.72
N MET A 231 -2.96 -5.63 15.24
CA MET A 231 -2.67 -6.11 13.88
C MET A 231 -2.28 -7.59 13.94
N LYS A 232 -3.00 -8.44 13.23
CA LYS A 232 -2.69 -9.88 13.16
C LYS A 232 -1.27 -10.10 12.60
N VAL A 233 -0.57 -11.11 13.12
CA VAL A 233 0.80 -11.44 12.70
C VAL A 233 0.87 -11.69 11.20
N GLU A 234 -0.12 -12.40 10.68
CA GLU A 234 -0.30 -12.75 9.28
C GLU A 234 -0.37 -11.51 8.37
N TRP A 235 -0.87 -10.38 8.87
CA TRP A 235 -1.01 -9.17 8.07
C TRP A 235 0.29 -8.43 7.85
N TRP A 236 1.29 -8.54 8.73
CA TRP A 236 2.57 -7.83 8.57
C TRP A 236 3.76 -8.75 8.31
N ASN A 237 3.55 -10.06 8.43
CA ASN A 237 4.56 -11.06 8.15
C ASN A 237 4.81 -11.19 6.63
N VAL A 238 6.07 -11.33 6.26
CA VAL A 238 6.55 -11.44 4.88
C VAL A 238 7.47 -12.64 4.68
N HIS A 239 7.50 -13.61 5.61
CA HIS A 239 8.31 -14.82 5.50
C HIS A 239 7.94 -15.60 4.22
N SER A 240 6.69 -16.05 4.12
CA SER A 240 6.20 -16.80 2.96
C SER A 240 6.23 -15.98 1.68
N SER A 241 5.85 -14.70 1.73
CA SER A 241 5.92 -13.78 0.58
C SER A 241 7.35 -13.60 0.08
N THR A 242 8.35 -13.65 0.97
CA THR A 242 9.77 -13.62 0.59
C THR A 242 10.16 -14.88 -0.17
N LEU A 243 9.79 -16.07 0.32
CA LEU A 243 10.12 -17.35 -0.31
C LEU A 243 9.39 -17.57 -1.64
N ASN A 244 8.16 -17.07 -1.74
CA ASN A 244 7.34 -17.17 -2.95
C ASN A 244 7.60 -16.03 -3.96
N SER A 245 8.58 -15.16 -3.71
CA SER A 245 8.90 -14.01 -4.56
C SER A 245 7.72 -13.07 -4.83
N MET A 246 6.77 -12.97 -3.90
CA MET A 246 5.62 -12.08 -3.99
C MET A 246 6.02 -10.62 -3.72
N GLY A 247 5.13 -9.69 -4.10
CA GLY A 247 5.25 -8.28 -3.71
C GLY A 247 5.40 -8.14 -2.20
N ARG A 248 6.31 -7.27 -1.73
CA ARG A 248 6.48 -6.95 -0.30
C ARG A 248 6.43 -5.45 -0.01
N THR A 249 6.57 -4.64 -1.06
CA THR A 249 6.69 -3.18 -0.94
C THR A 249 5.80 -2.51 -1.96
N ASN A 250 5.19 -1.39 -1.58
CA ASN A 250 4.33 -0.61 -2.45
C ASN A 250 5.08 0.47 -3.27
N ASN A 251 6.38 0.28 -3.54
CA ASN A 251 7.25 1.29 -4.16
C ASN A 251 6.72 1.82 -5.51
N GLU A 252 6.10 0.96 -6.31
CA GLU A 252 5.52 1.37 -7.59
C GLU A 252 4.28 2.25 -7.39
N VAL A 253 3.47 1.95 -6.37
CA VAL A 253 2.31 2.76 -5.97
C VAL A 253 2.77 4.12 -5.45
N GLU A 254 3.75 4.17 -4.55
CA GLU A 254 4.34 5.43 -4.06
C GLU A 254 4.94 6.29 -5.18
N GLY A 255 5.64 5.64 -6.12
CA GLY A 255 6.17 6.29 -7.31
C GLY A 255 5.07 6.89 -8.18
N TRP A 256 3.96 6.17 -8.33
CA TRP A 256 2.77 6.68 -9.02
C TRP A 256 2.15 7.86 -8.27
N HIS A 257 1.97 7.78 -6.95
CA HIS A 257 1.37 8.85 -6.14
C HIS A 257 2.19 10.15 -6.25
N SER A 258 3.50 10.04 -6.10
CA SER A 258 4.44 11.15 -6.26
C SER A 258 4.33 11.78 -7.67
N ALA A 259 4.25 10.95 -8.71
CA ALA A 259 4.12 11.42 -10.09
C ALA A 259 2.74 12.03 -10.38
N PHE A 260 1.67 11.52 -9.78
CA PHE A 260 0.31 12.04 -9.90
C PHE A 260 0.19 13.40 -9.19
N ALA A 261 0.59 13.50 -7.92
CA ALA A 261 0.56 14.74 -7.15
C ALA A 261 1.34 15.87 -7.85
N ARG A 262 2.53 15.57 -8.39
CA ARG A 262 3.33 16.53 -9.16
C ARG A 262 2.62 17.01 -10.44
N ARG A 263 1.84 16.14 -11.10
CA ARG A 263 1.08 16.51 -12.32
C ARG A 263 -0.15 17.35 -11.99
N VAL A 264 -0.84 17.04 -10.89
CA VAL A 264 -1.92 17.87 -10.38
C VAL A 264 -1.40 19.26 -10.02
N GLY A 265 -0.17 19.35 -9.49
CA GLY A 265 0.56 20.61 -9.32
C GLY A 265 -0.15 21.60 -8.39
N SER A 266 -0.91 21.09 -7.43
CA SER A 266 -1.65 21.88 -6.45
C SER A 266 -1.83 21.08 -5.16
N SER A 267 -1.64 21.72 -4.01
CA SER A 267 -1.88 21.13 -2.69
C SER A 267 -3.37 20.98 -2.37
N HIS A 268 -4.22 21.81 -2.99
CA HIS A 268 -5.67 21.83 -2.81
C HIS A 268 -6.37 21.98 -4.17
N PRO A 269 -6.29 20.97 -5.05
CA PRO A 269 -6.97 21.02 -6.34
C PRO A 269 -8.49 21.06 -6.14
N SER A 270 -9.21 21.77 -7.03
CA SER A 270 -10.66 21.57 -7.12
C SER A 270 -10.96 20.12 -7.51
N VAL A 271 -12.15 19.63 -7.16
CA VAL A 271 -12.57 18.28 -7.54
C VAL A 271 -12.55 18.10 -9.05
N PHE A 272 -12.96 19.11 -9.82
CA PHE A 272 -12.93 19.04 -11.29
C PHE A 272 -11.51 18.93 -11.84
N LYS A 273 -10.55 19.66 -11.27
CA LYS A 273 -9.14 19.52 -11.64
C LYS A 273 -8.63 18.11 -11.32
N LEU A 274 -8.99 17.56 -10.17
CA LEU A 274 -8.68 16.17 -9.83
C LEU A 274 -9.26 15.20 -10.88
N LEU A 275 -10.54 15.35 -11.24
CA LEU A 275 -11.21 14.50 -12.23
C LEU A 275 -10.59 14.60 -13.63
N GLU A 276 -10.20 15.80 -14.08
CA GLU A 276 -9.45 15.98 -15.33
C GLU A 276 -8.14 15.20 -15.31
N HIS A 277 -7.39 15.29 -14.21
CA HIS A 277 -6.15 14.54 -14.07
C HIS A 277 -6.39 13.03 -14.00
N LEU A 278 -7.44 12.55 -13.33
CA LEU A 278 -7.82 11.14 -13.34
C LEU A 278 -8.14 10.64 -14.77
N LYS A 279 -8.84 11.44 -15.57
CA LYS A 279 -9.09 11.13 -16.99
C LYS A 279 -7.79 11.08 -17.81
N VAL A 280 -6.84 11.97 -17.54
CA VAL A 280 -5.47 11.91 -18.10
C VAL A 280 -4.72 10.66 -17.68
N GLU A 281 -4.83 10.24 -16.42
CA GLU A 281 -4.25 8.96 -15.98
C GLU A 281 -4.86 7.78 -16.69
N GLN A 282 -6.18 7.76 -16.84
CA GLN A 282 -6.88 6.67 -17.51
C GLN A 282 -6.38 6.49 -18.94
N GLY A 283 -6.19 7.58 -19.69
CA GLY A 283 -5.59 7.50 -21.03
C GLY A 283 -4.18 6.89 -21.04
N LYS A 284 -3.38 7.10 -19.99
CA LYS A 284 -2.06 6.46 -19.83
C LYS A 284 -2.19 4.98 -19.46
N VAL A 285 -3.13 4.63 -18.59
CA VAL A 285 -3.42 3.24 -18.20
C VAL A 285 -3.83 2.42 -19.41
N GLU A 286 -4.74 2.95 -20.24
CA GLU A 286 -5.15 2.31 -21.50
C GLU A 286 -3.95 2.05 -22.43
N PHE A 287 -3.06 3.03 -22.58
CA PHE A 287 -1.85 2.89 -23.39
C PHE A 287 -0.89 1.83 -22.82
N ILE A 288 -0.66 1.84 -21.51
CA ILE A 288 0.20 0.86 -20.83
C ILE A 288 -0.39 -0.55 -20.94
N ALA A 289 -1.69 -0.71 -20.70
CA ALA A 289 -2.37 -2.00 -20.81
C ALA A 289 -2.28 -2.55 -22.23
N SER A 290 -2.53 -1.71 -23.25
CA SER A 290 -2.41 -2.10 -24.66
C SER A 290 -0.99 -2.51 -25.02
N ASN A 291 0.02 -1.76 -24.60
CA ASN A 291 1.42 -2.10 -24.88
C ASN A 291 1.89 -3.34 -24.14
N SER A 292 1.46 -3.54 -22.89
CA SER A 292 1.86 -4.71 -22.09
C SER A 292 1.28 -6.01 -22.67
N LEU A 293 0.07 -5.95 -23.23
CA LEU A 293 -0.51 -7.06 -23.99
C LEU A 293 0.26 -7.35 -25.28
N ALA A 294 0.79 -6.31 -25.95
CA ALA A 294 1.48 -6.45 -27.24
C ALA A 294 2.96 -6.86 -27.12
N GLN A 295 3.67 -6.37 -26.10
CA GLN A 295 5.13 -6.50 -25.97
C GLN A 295 5.55 -7.41 -24.80
N GLY A 296 4.60 -7.92 -24.03
CA GLY A 296 4.88 -8.59 -22.75
C GLY A 296 5.27 -7.60 -21.65
N ILE A 297 5.37 -8.12 -20.43
CA ILE A 297 5.68 -7.30 -19.25
C ILE A 297 7.19 -7.38 -18.97
N GLY A 298 7.90 -6.29 -19.24
CA GLY A 298 9.32 -6.16 -18.93
C GLY A 298 9.62 -4.91 -18.12
N THR A 299 9.64 -5.02 -16.79
CA THR A 299 10.32 -4.05 -15.93
C THR A 299 11.35 -4.76 -15.08
N THR A 300 12.60 -4.32 -15.19
CA THR A 300 13.65 -4.78 -14.29
C THR A 300 13.75 -3.80 -13.14
N SER A 301 13.48 -4.27 -11.91
CA SER A 301 13.72 -3.47 -10.70
C SER A 301 15.18 -3.01 -10.66
N LYS A 302 15.45 -1.84 -10.07
CA LYS A 302 16.82 -1.31 -9.95
C LYS A 302 17.72 -2.34 -9.26
N LYS A 303 18.95 -2.50 -9.76
CA LYS A 303 19.94 -3.49 -9.26
C LYS A 303 20.02 -3.53 -7.72
N LYS A 304 20.12 -2.36 -7.07
CA LYS A 304 20.17 -2.26 -5.59
C LYS A 304 19.01 -2.96 -4.87
N TYR A 305 17.80 -2.91 -5.42
CA TYR A 305 16.62 -3.54 -4.82
C TYR A 305 16.62 -5.04 -5.08
N ARG A 306 17.00 -5.48 -6.29
CA ARG A 306 17.15 -6.90 -6.61
C ARG A 306 18.20 -7.58 -5.74
N ASP A 307 19.37 -6.95 -5.61
CA ASP A 307 20.48 -7.49 -4.80
C ASP A 307 20.08 -7.59 -3.32
N ARG A 308 19.34 -6.58 -2.81
CA ARG A 308 18.80 -6.62 -1.44
C ARG A 308 17.76 -7.73 -1.27
N GLN A 309 16.82 -7.87 -2.21
CA GLN A 309 15.81 -8.91 -2.17
C GLN A 309 16.43 -10.31 -2.23
N ALA A 310 17.48 -10.50 -3.04
CA ALA A 310 18.23 -11.75 -3.12
C ALA A 310 18.94 -12.09 -1.81
N ARG A 311 19.58 -11.11 -1.14
CA ARG A 311 20.19 -11.33 0.17
C ARG A 311 19.15 -11.72 1.22
N ILE A 312 18.02 -11.01 1.28
CA ILE A 312 16.94 -11.32 2.21
C ILE A 312 16.37 -12.72 1.91
N TYR A 313 16.15 -13.06 0.65
CA TYR A 313 15.70 -14.40 0.25
C TYR A 313 16.65 -15.49 0.76
N ALA A 314 17.96 -15.33 0.53
CA ALA A 314 18.96 -16.30 0.99
C ALA A 314 18.94 -16.47 2.52
N LEU A 315 18.80 -15.37 3.26
CA LEU A 315 18.67 -15.43 4.73
C LEU A 315 17.42 -16.19 5.17
N VAL A 316 16.26 -15.86 4.61
CA VAL A 316 14.97 -16.50 4.94
C VAL A 316 14.97 -17.98 4.55
N SER A 317 15.52 -18.34 3.39
CA SER A 317 15.61 -19.73 2.93
C SER A 317 16.49 -20.62 3.81
N THR A 318 17.32 -20.02 4.67
CA THR A 318 18.21 -20.72 5.59
C THR A 318 17.85 -20.47 7.05
N TYR A 319 16.61 -20.03 7.33
CA TYR A 319 16.13 -19.68 8.67
C TYR A 319 16.38 -20.81 9.69
N GLU A 320 15.91 -22.03 9.39
CA GLU A 320 16.01 -23.21 10.27
C GLU A 320 17.45 -23.62 10.63
N ALA A 321 18.44 -23.20 9.84
CA ALA A 321 19.85 -23.55 10.04
C ALA A 321 20.63 -22.47 10.82
N ARG A 322 19.97 -21.40 11.29
CA ARG A 322 20.60 -20.24 11.92
C ARG A 322 20.19 -20.13 13.37
N ASP A 323 21.09 -19.56 14.17
CA ASP A 323 20.71 -19.04 15.48
C ASP A 323 19.67 -17.92 15.33
N SER A 324 18.66 -17.95 16.20
CA SER A 324 17.50 -17.06 16.18
C SER A 324 17.86 -15.58 16.21
N LEU A 325 18.76 -15.17 17.11
CA LEU A 325 19.16 -13.76 17.23
C LEU A 325 20.11 -13.35 16.12
N GLN A 326 21.00 -14.24 15.68
CA GLN A 326 21.84 -14.00 14.52
C GLN A 326 21.03 -13.82 13.24
N PHE A 327 19.95 -14.58 13.06
CA PHE A 327 19.02 -14.41 11.94
C PHE A 327 18.38 -13.02 11.97
N LEU A 328 17.79 -12.61 13.09
CA LEU A 328 17.18 -11.29 13.23
C LEU A 328 18.18 -10.16 12.97
N ARG A 329 19.41 -10.27 13.50
CA ARG A 329 20.48 -9.30 13.26
C ARG A 329 20.88 -9.25 11.78
N ALA A 330 20.99 -10.39 11.10
CA ALA A 330 21.33 -10.45 9.68
C ALA A 330 20.24 -9.83 8.78
N ILE A 331 18.97 -10.07 9.10
CA ILE A 331 17.84 -9.41 8.44
C ILE A 331 17.85 -7.90 8.73
N ALA A 332 18.08 -7.49 9.96
CA ALA A 332 18.13 -6.08 10.38
C ALA A 332 19.17 -5.26 9.60
N HIS A 333 20.32 -5.85 9.22
CA HIS A 333 21.30 -5.21 8.32
C HIS A 333 20.75 -4.89 6.92
N ASN A 334 19.69 -5.56 6.49
CA ASN A 334 19.06 -5.37 5.17
C ASN A 334 17.77 -4.52 5.23
N ILE A 335 17.36 -4.10 6.42
CA ILE A 335 16.19 -3.23 6.63
C ILE A 335 16.65 -1.83 7.03
N THR A 336 15.92 -0.82 6.58
CA THR A 336 16.12 0.58 6.95
C THR A 336 14.78 1.18 7.31
N PHE A 337 14.74 1.96 8.40
CA PHE A 337 13.61 2.84 8.70
C PHE A 337 13.50 4.00 7.71
#